data_AF-A0A642C4L8-F1
#
_entry.id   AF-A0A642C4L8-F1
#
_cell.length_a   1.000
_cell.length_b   1.000
_cell.length_c   1.000
_cell.angle_alpha   90.00
_cell.angle_beta   90.00
_cell.angle_gamma   90.00
#
_symmetry.space_group_name_H-M   'P 1'
#
loop_
_entity.id
_entity.type
_entity.pdbx_description
1 polymer ?
#
loop_
_entity_poly.entity_id
_entity_poly.type
_entity_poly.pdbx_seq_one_letter_code
_entity_poly.pdbx_strand_id
1 'polypeptide(L)'
;LIPKSVGLCDVATFKNCVNLTSIVFEDGGDVPLYVGGDLWLENTQVTILVLPFKTYRIRGYWRRGSNLNTLYVKSTIPPILEHGWGDNPDTCDLYVPIGCKEVYASATNWGSFRTITEYDFDLNPNNVH
;
A
#
# COMPACT_ATOMS: atom_id res chain seq x y z
N LEU A 1 -6.02 8.30 9.81
CA LEU A 1 -4.77 8.98 9.42
C LEU A 1 -3.65 8.49 10.32
N ILE A 2 -2.51 8.06 9.77
CA ILE A 2 -1.34 7.57 10.52
C ILE A 2 -0.21 8.62 10.44
N PRO A 3 0.41 9.02 11.56
CA PRO A 3 1.41 10.08 11.57
C PRO A 3 2.65 9.80 10.71
N LYS A 4 3.20 10.84 10.08
CA LYS A 4 4.42 10.74 9.24
C LYS A 4 5.67 10.28 10.00
N SER A 5 5.65 10.33 11.33
CA SER A 5 6.74 9.86 12.20
C SER A 5 6.77 8.33 12.35
N VAL A 6 5.71 7.61 11.97
CA VAL A 6 5.66 6.15 12.07
C VAL A 6 6.62 5.52 11.06
N GLY A 7 7.49 4.62 11.54
CA GLY A 7 8.46 3.87 10.73
C GLY A 7 8.20 2.37 10.64
N LEU A 8 7.41 1.81 11.55
CA LEU A 8 7.09 0.39 11.59
C LEU A 8 5.62 0.15 11.93
N CYS A 9 4.95 -0.66 11.12
CA CYS A 9 3.65 -1.26 11.43
C CYS A 9 3.77 -2.78 11.24
N ASP A 10 3.73 -3.53 12.35
CA ASP A 10 4.06 -4.97 12.38
C ASP A 10 2.81 -5.87 12.41
N VAL A 11 3.01 -7.17 12.64
CA VAL A 11 1.99 -8.23 12.75
C VAL A 11 0.70 -7.75 13.44
N ALA A 12 -0.44 -8.06 12.82
CA ALA A 12 -1.78 -7.82 13.35
C ALA A 12 -2.14 -6.36 13.75
N THR A 13 -1.40 -5.33 13.31
CA THR A 13 -1.63 -3.93 13.71
C THR A 13 -3.10 -3.48 13.57
N PHE A 14 -3.79 -3.83 12.48
CA PHE A 14 -5.21 -3.46 12.25
C PHE A 14 -6.14 -4.68 12.28
N LYS A 15 -5.68 -5.81 12.82
CA LYS A 15 -6.49 -7.03 12.88
C LYS A 15 -7.79 -6.78 13.64
N ASN A 16 -8.90 -7.29 13.11
CA ASN A 16 -10.25 -7.15 13.69
C ASN A 16 -10.74 -5.70 13.83
N CYS A 17 -10.14 -4.73 13.15
CA CYS A 17 -10.74 -3.41 13.01
C CYS A 17 -11.90 -3.48 11.99
N VAL A 18 -13.01 -4.10 12.39
CA VAL A 18 -14.14 -4.46 11.51
C VAL A 18 -14.87 -3.28 10.89
N ASN A 19 -14.71 -2.08 11.46
CA ASN A 19 -15.28 -0.84 10.93
C ASN A 19 -14.26 0.01 10.16
N LEU A 20 -12.99 -0.42 10.08
CA LEU A 20 -11.94 0.31 9.36
C LEU A 20 -12.09 0.05 7.86
N THR A 21 -12.31 1.12 7.10
CA THR A 21 -12.56 1.08 5.65
C THR A 21 -11.41 1.64 4.81
N SER A 22 -10.57 2.51 5.40
CA SER A 22 -9.41 3.07 4.72
C SER A 22 -8.25 3.32 5.67
N ILE A 23 -7.04 3.22 5.12
CA ILE A 23 -5.80 3.55 5.83
C ILE A 23 -5.02 4.55 4.99
N VAL A 24 -4.74 5.70 5.60
CA VAL A 24 -4.00 6.80 4.98
C VAL A 24 -2.89 7.21 5.93
N PHE A 25 -1.65 7.20 5.45
CA PHE A 25 -0.51 7.80 6.14
C PHE A 25 -0.37 9.26 5.74
N GLU A 26 0.04 10.11 6.68
CA GLU A 26 0.39 11.50 6.39
C GLU A 26 1.58 11.59 5.42
N ASP A 27 1.57 12.64 4.61
CA ASP A 27 2.67 12.96 3.71
C ASP A 27 3.88 13.55 4.44
N GLY A 28 5.05 13.37 3.81
CA GLY A 28 6.33 13.77 4.38
C GLY A 28 6.90 12.78 5.39
N GLY A 29 7.89 13.25 6.16
CA GLY A 29 8.60 12.45 7.15
C GLY A 29 9.80 11.70 6.56
N ASP A 30 10.87 11.60 7.34
CA ASP A 30 12.16 11.08 6.87
C ASP A 30 12.48 9.68 7.41
N VAL A 31 11.58 9.12 8.23
CA VAL A 31 11.71 7.77 8.78
C VAL A 31 11.23 6.77 7.74
N PRO A 32 12.10 5.88 7.20
CA PRO A 32 11.70 4.84 6.26
C PRO A 32 10.56 4.01 6.85
N LEU A 33 9.54 3.76 6.05
CA LEU A 33 8.37 3.02 6.48
C LEU A 33 8.45 1.56 6.02
N TYR A 34 8.42 0.66 7.01
CA TYR A 34 8.23 -0.77 6.83
C TYR A 34 6.86 -1.16 7.38
N VAL A 35 5.99 -1.72 6.53
CA VAL A 35 4.61 -2.08 6.92
C VAL A 35 4.29 -3.54 6.65
N GLY A 36 3.25 -4.01 7.32
CA GLY A 36 2.63 -5.31 7.05
C GLY A 36 3.14 -6.40 7.97
N GLY A 37 2.96 -7.64 7.52
CA GLY A 37 3.22 -8.83 8.31
C GLY A 37 1.94 -9.60 8.56
N ASP A 38 2.07 -10.80 9.11
CA ASP A 38 0.96 -11.71 9.28
C ASP A 38 -0.25 -11.00 9.92
N LEU A 39 -1.42 -11.21 9.33
CA LEU A 39 -2.71 -10.73 9.83
C LEU A 39 -2.87 -9.21 9.91
N TRP A 40 -1.97 -8.42 9.31
CA TRP A 40 -1.97 -6.95 9.44
C TRP A 40 -3.33 -6.31 9.11
N LEU A 41 -4.02 -6.76 8.05
CA LEU A 41 -5.39 -6.35 7.68
C LEU A 41 -6.45 -7.45 7.84
N GLU A 42 -6.17 -8.50 8.60
CA GLU A 42 -7.12 -9.61 8.74
C GLU A 42 -8.42 -9.14 9.40
N ASN A 43 -9.56 -9.53 8.82
CA ASN A 43 -10.89 -9.20 9.31
C ASN A 43 -11.13 -7.67 9.41
N THR A 44 -10.70 -6.94 8.37
CA THR A 44 -10.99 -5.52 8.17
C THR A 44 -11.89 -5.33 6.95
N GLN A 45 -12.54 -4.16 6.86
CA GLN A 45 -13.31 -3.76 5.67
C GLN A 45 -12.52 -2.80 4.79
N VAL A 46 -11.19 -2.80 4.91
CA VAL A 46 -10.31 -1.88 4.17
C VAL A 46 -10.36 -2.22 2.69
N THR A 47 -10.81 -1.25 1.88
CA THR A 47 -10.82 -1.34 0.41
C THR A 47 -9.74 -0.46 -0.21
N ILE A 48 -9.33 0.60 0.49
CA ILE A 48 -8.34 1.59 0.03
C ILE A 48 -7.18 1.68 1.03
N LEU A 49 -5.95 1.59 0.52
CA LEU A 49 -4.72 1.84 1.26
C LEU A 49 -3.87 2.88 0.51
N VAL A 50 -3.38 3.88 1.24
CA VAL A 50 -2.51 4.93 0.71
C VAL A 50 -1.17 4.88 1.44
N LEU A 51 -0.13 4.43 0.75
CA LEU A 51 1.24 4.32 1.26
C LEU A 51 2.06 5.57 0.91
N PRO A 52 2.81 6.14 1.88
CA PRO A 52 3.59 7.36 1.68
C PRO A 52 4.87 7.10 0.89
N PHE A 53 5.49 8.16 0.37
CA PHE A 53 6.69 8.07 -0.50
C PHE A 53 7.87 7.35 0.17
N LYS A 54 7.97 7.42 1.51
CA LYS A 54 9.02 6.80 2.33
C LYS A 54 8.84 5.29 2.54
N THR A 55 7.80 4.68 1.97
CA THR A 55 7.58 3.24 2.04
C THR A 55 8.63 2.52 1.22
N TYR A 56 9.48 1.74 1.88
CA TYR A 56 10.55 1.00 1.19
C TYR A 56 10.31 -0.50 1.18
N ARG A 57 9.41 -1.00 2.04
CA ARG A 57 9.18 -2.43 2.20
C ARG A 57 7.80 -2.75 2.76
N ILE A 58 7.21 -3.82 2.25
CA ILE A 58 5.97 -4.42 2.73
C ILE A 58 6.25 -5.89 3.03
N ARG A 59 5.99 -6.29 4.28
CA ARG A 59 6.18 -7.65 4.76
C ARG A 59 5.08 -8.58 4.19
N GLY A 60 5.39 -9.86 4.05
CA GLY A 60 4.46 -10.86 3.52
C GLY A 60 3.15 -11.00 4.30
N TYR A 61 2.13 -11.59 3.64
CA TYR A 61 0.83 -11.98 4.22
C TYR A 61 0.00 -10.85 4.87
N TRP A 62 0.40 -9.60 4.64
CA TRP A 62 -0.18 -8.39 5.24
C TRP A 62 -1.67 -8.16 4.93
N ARG A 63 -2.16 -8.64 3.80
CA ARG A 63 -3.54 -8.42 3.33
C ARG A 63 -4.42 -9.67 3.26
N ARG A 64 -3.99 -10.78 3.87
CA ARG A 64 -4.77 -12.04 3.85
C ARG A 64 -6.18 -11.80 4.41
N GLY A 65 -7.20 -12.19 3.65
CA GLY A 65 -8.60 -12.01 4.04
C GLY A 65 -9.08 -10.55 4.04
N SER A 66 -8.35 -9.61 3.43
CA SER A 66 -8.82 -8.23 3.24
C SER A 66 -9.52 -8.04 1.89
N ASN A 67 -10.42 -7.06 1.83
CA ASN A 67 -11.13 -6.66 0.61
C ASN A 67 -10.40 -5.53 -0.15
N LEU A 68 -9.09 -5.38 0.05
CA LEU A 68 -8.31 -4.30 -0.55
C LEU A 68 -8.33 -4.40 -2.08
N ASN A 69 -8.93 -3.41 -2.73
CA ASN A 69 -9.12 -3.36 -4.18
C ASN A 69 -8.47 -2.12 -4.82
N THR A 70 -8.01 -1.16 -4.03
CA THR A 70 -7.26 0.00 -4.49
C THR A 70 -6.05 0.25 -3.60
N LEU A 71 -4.87 0.32 -4.22
CA LEU A 71 -3.63 0.68 -3.57
C LEU A 71 -3.03 1.91 -4.24
N TYR A 72 -2.77 2.94 -3.45
CA TYR A 72 -1.95 4.07 -3.85
C TYR A 72 -0.56 3.93 -3.22
N VAL A 73 0.49 4.02 -4.02
CA VAL A 73 1.88 4.02 -3.54
C VAL A 73 2.56 5.28 -4.02
N LYS A 74 2.87 6.19 -3.09
CA LYS A 74 3.51 7.47 -3.43
C LYS A 74 5.02 7.35 -3.67
N SER A 75 5.63 6.18 -3.46
CA SER A 75 7.07 5.96 -3.70
C SER A 75 7.37 5.91 -5.20
N THR A 76 8.42 6.58 -5.64
CA THR A 76 8.90 6.51 -7.04
C THR A 76 9.69 5.23 -7.33
N ILE A 77 10.15 4.55 -6.28
CA ILE A 77 10.81 3.24 -6.36
C ILE A 77 9.86 2.19 -5.75
N PRO A 78 9.52 1.11 -6.47
CA PRO A 78 8.65 0.06 -5.95
C PRO A 78 9.18 -0.50 -4.61
N PRO A 79 8.38 -0.47 -3.53
CA PRO A 79 8.76 -1.08 -2.27
C PRO A 79 9.06 -2.58 -2.43
N ILE A 80 9.97 -3.11 -1.62
CA ILE A 80 10.23 -4.55 -1.59
C ILE A 80 9.00 -5.28 -1.03
N LEU A 81 8.43 -6.22 -1.79
CA LEU A 81 7.38 -7.14 -1.32
C LEU A 81 8.03 -8.46 -0.85
N GLU A 82 8.26 -8.63 0.46
CA GLU A 82 9.10 -9.73 1.00
C GLU A 82 8.57 -11.14 0.71
N HIS A 83 7.26 -11.30 0.49
CA HIS A 83 6.64 -12.57 0.05
C HIS A 83 5.53 -12.33 -0.99
N GLY A 84 5.73 -11.32 -1.84
CA GLY A 84 4.74 -10.91 -2.84
C GLY A 84 3.51 -10.23 -2.25
N TRP A 85 2.45 -10.17 -3.04
CA TRP A 85 1.23 -9.43 -2.71
C TRP A 85 0.33 -10.13 -1.68
N GLY A 86 0.45 -11.46 -1.54
CA GLY A 86 -0.58 -12.30 -0.93
C GLY A 86 -1.58 -12.79 -1.97
N ASP A 87 -2.84 -12.99 -1.58
CA ASP A 87 -3.88 -13.55 -2.46
C ASP A 87 -4.40 -12.49 -3.47
N ASN A 88 -4.58 -12.90 -4.73
CA ASN A 88 -5.29 -12.19 -5.81
C ASN A 88 -4.85 -10.73 -6.12
N PRO A 89 -3.58 -10.47 -6.51
CA PRO A 89 -3.14 -9.15 -6.96
C PRO A 89 -3.93 -8.60 -8.15
N ASP A 90 -4.41 -9.49 -9.01
CA ASP A 90 -5.22 -9.22 -10.20
C ASP A 90 -6.63 -8.66 -9.90
N THR A 91 -6.99 -8.52 -8.63
CA THR A 91 -8.24 -7.85 -8.19
C THR A 91 -8.04 -6.39 -7.80
N CYS A 92 -6.79 -5.96 -7.58
CA CYS A 92 -6.46 -4.64 -7.06
C CYS A 92 -5.97 -3.69 -8.16
N ASP A 93 -6.49 -2.46 -8.17
CA ASP A 93 -5.93 -1.36 -8.94
C ASP A 93 -4.76 -0.72 -8.18
N LEU A 94 -3.65 -0.51 -8.89
CA LEU A 94 -2.46 0.15 -8.38
C LEU A 94 -2.32 1.53 -9.02
N TYR A 95 -2.15 2.53 -8.16
CA TYR A 95 -1.86 3.90 -8.56
C TYR A 95 -0.46 4.31 -8.07
N VAL A 96 0.39 4.75 -8.99
CA VAL A 96 1.81 5.08 -8.78
C VAL A 96 2.13 6.47 -9.31
N PRO A 97 3.25 7.11 -8.92
CA PRO A 97 3.54 8.45 -9.40
C PRO A 97 3.74 8.50 -10.92
N ILE A 98 3.50 9.66 -11.53
CA ILE A 98 3.75 9.88 -12.96
C ILE A 98 5.21 9.51 -13.31
N GLY A 99 5.39 8.81 -14.43
CA GLY A 99 6.68 8.29 -14.88
C GLY A 99 7.13 6.99 -14.19
N CYS A 100 6.36 6.45 -13.24
CA CYS A 100 6.74 5.26 -12.49
C CYS A 100 6.06 3.96 -12.97
N LYS A 101 5.12 4.01 -13.92
CA LYS A 101 4.38 2.81 -14.34
C LYS A 101 5.30 1.66 -14.78
N GLU A 102 6.29 1.94 -15.62
CA GLU A 102 7.17 0.90 -16.17
C GLU A 102 8.08 0.29 -15.10
N VAL A 103 8.60 1.09 -14.16
CA VAL A 103 9.43 0.56 -13.06
C VAL A 103 8.60 -0.31 -12.12
N TYR A 104 7.34 0.04 -11.86
CA TYR A 104 6.43 -0.82 -11.10
C TYR A 104 6.04 -2.08 -11.89
N ALA A 105 5.68 -1.97 -13.16
CA ALA A 105 5.27 -3.12 -13.98
C ALA A 105 6.39 -4.16 -14.14
N SER A 106 7.65 -3.73 -14.17
CA SER A 106 8.83 -4.59 -14.30
C SER A 106 9.38 -5.11 -12.96
N ALA A 107 8.98 -4.52 -11.84
CA ALA A 107 9.44 -4.94 -10.52
C ALA A 107 8.80 -6.27 -10.07
N THR A 108 9.58 -7.07 -9.35
CA THR A 108 9.15 -8.37 -8.84
C THR A 108 7.85 -8.24 -8.04
N ASN A 109 6.84 -9.04 -8.40
CA ASN A 109 5.50 -9.09 -7.79
C ASN A 109 4.58 -7.86 -8.01
N TRP A 110 5.06 -6.77 -8.62
CA TRP A 110 4.27 -5.56 -8.87
C TRP A 110 3.54 -5.58 -10.22
N GLY A 111 4.04 -6.31 -11.21
CA GLY A 111 3.39 -6.45 -12.53
C GLY A 111 2.09 -7.26 -12.54
N SER A 112 1.71 -7.90 -11.42
CA SER A 112 0.55 -8.79 -11.33
C SER A 112 -0.77 -8.11 -10.91
N PHE A 113 -0.76 -6.79 -10.72
CA PHE A 113 -1.96 -6.03 -10.35
C PHE A 113 -2.95 -5.93 -11.52
N ARG A 114 -4.24 -5.72 -11.20
CA ARG A 114 -5.31 -5.58 -12.21
C ARG A 114 -5.00 -4.47 -13.20
N THR A 115 -4.64 -3.31 -12.66
CA THR A 115 -4.17 -2.16 -13.43
C THR A 115 -3.00 -1.51 -12.71
N ILE A 116 -2.14 -0.85 -13.49
CA ILE A 116 -1.11 0.06 -12.98
C ILE A 116 -1.31 1.39 -13.70
N THR A 117 -1.78 2.37 -12.94
CA THR A 117 -2.19 3.69 -13.42
C THR A 117 -1.30 4.75 -12.81
N GLU A 118 -0.80 5.66 -13.64
CA GLU A 118 -0.06 6.81 -13.15
C GLU A 118 -1.02 7.84 -12.56
N TYR A 119 -0.65 8.39 -11.42
CA TYR A 119 -1.48 9.31 -10.65
C TYR A 119 -0.66 10.51 -10.19
N ASP A 120 -1.24 11.69 -10.34
CA ASP A 120 -0.64 12.94 -9.89
C ASP A 120 -1.01 13.18 -8.41
N PHE A 121 -0.11 12.75 -7.51
CA PHE A 121 -0.28 12.91 -6.08
C PHE A 121 -0.10 14.36 -5.59
N ASP A 122 0.55 15.22 -6.38
CA ASP A 122 0.79 16.62 -6.03
C ASP A 122 -0.42 17.49 -6.37
N LEU A 123 -1.07 17.22 -7.52
CA LEU A 123 -2.32 17.86 -7.90
C LEU A 123 -3.53 17.30 -7.15
N ASN A 124 -3.49 16.04 -6.72
CA ASN A 124 -4.61 15.36 -6.06
C ASN A 124 -4.24 14.67 -4.74
N PRO A 125 -3.65 15.38 -3.76
CA PRO A 125 -3.18 14.76 -2.51
C PRO A 125 -4.32 14.19 -1.64
N ASN A 126 -5.53 14.73 -1.78
CA ASN A 126 -6.71 14.39 -0.98
C ASN A 126 -7.79 13.59 -1.75
N ASN A 127 -7.69 13.44 -3.07
CA ASN A 127 -8.69 12.76 -3.92
C ASN A 127 -8.32 11.29 -4.20
N VAL A 128 -7.62 10.66 -3.25
CA VAL A 128 -7.44 9.21 -3.19
C VAL A 128 -8.79 8.60 -2.77
N HIS A 129 -9.63 8.29 -3.75
CA HIS A 129 -10.98 7.74 -3.58
C HIS A 129 -11.19 6.52 -4.47
#